data_AF-A0A3C1UJZ7-F1
#
_entry.id   AF-A0A3C1UJZ7-F1
#
_cell.length_a   1.000
_cell.length_b   1.000
_cell.length_c   1.000
_cell.angle_alpha   90.00
_cell.angle_beta   90.00
_cell.angle_gamma   90.00
#
_symmetry.space_group_name_H-M   'P 1'
#
loop_
_entity.id
_entity.type
_entity.pdbx_description
1 polymer ?
#
loop_
_entity_poly.entity_id
_entity_poly.type
_entity_poly.pdbx_seq_one_letter_code
_entity_poly.pdbx_strand_id
1 'polypeptide(L)'
;MHSFLKKLTTRLTHLCAASLACSSIGLASDWNQFRGPNGSGIATDSHPPVYIDAQKPAWKTNIPDGHSSPIIADHLILVTFQSDNKLGTLALNSQNGNIEWQKDADISKLEKVHAANTLASSTPVSDSKHIYVYFGSFGLFCYDLEGSLIWKKAISPPQTLYGISTSPILFEKSLSLVLDDDRNLPDSQLSRSRVVAY
;
A
#
# COMPACT_ATOMS: atom_id res chain seq x y z
N MET A 1 54.85 24.41 -63.19
CA MET A 1 53.76 23.46 -63.50
C MET A 1 53.34 22.79 -62.21
N HIS A 2 52.09 23.02 -61.75
CA HIS A 2 51.18 22.11 -61.04
C HIS A 2 51.78 21.27 -59.87
N SER A 3 51.32 21.27 -58.62
CA SER A 3 49.93 21.21 -58.15
C SER A 3 49.90 20.99 -56.61
N PHE A 4 49.04 21.76 -55.92
CA PHE A 4 48.16 21.37 -54.80
C PHE A 4 48.67 20.83 -53.43
N LEU A 5 48.57 21.71 -52.43
CA LEU A 5 47.70 21.64 -51.23
C LEU A 5 47.30 20.26 -50.66
N LYS A 6 47.55 20.08 -49.35
CA LYS A 6 46.51 19.84 -48.33
C LYS A 6 47.07 20.02 -46.91
N LYS A 7 46.65 21.09 -46.24
CA LYS A 7 46.76 21.26 -44.78
C LYS A 7 45.60 20.49 -44.13
N LEU A 8 45.90 19.52 -43.26
CA LEU A 8 44.90 18.86 -42.42
C LEU A 8 44.96 19.49 -41.03
N THR A 9 44.06 20.44 -40.76
CA THR A 9 43.86 21.00 -39.43
C THR A 9 42.90 20.09 -38.67
N THR A 10 43.42 19.30 -37.75
CA THR A 10 42.63 18.49 -36.82
C THR A 10 41.99 19.42 -35.78
N ARG A 11 40.67 19.64 -35.86
CA ARG A 11 39.91 20.31 -34.80
C ARG A 11 39.64 19.29 -33.69
N LEU A 12 40.23 19.50 -32.51
CA LEU A 12 39.88 18.79 -31.29
C LEU A 12 38.52 19.31 -30.79
N THR A 13 37.46 18.53 -30.98
CA THR A 13 36.18 18.75 -30.30
C THR A 13 36.26 18.13 -28.90
N HIS A 14 36.37 18.96 -27.86
CA HIS A 14 36.21 18.54 -26.48
C HIS A 14 34.73 18.19 -26.24
N LEU A 15 34.45 16.90 -26.19
CA LEU A 15 33.15 16.38 -25.76
C LEU A 15 33.08 16.55 -24.23
N CYS A 16 32.34 17.56 -23.78
CA CYS A 16 32.06 17.79 -22.36
C CYS A 16 31.11 16.68 -21.90
N ALA A 17 31.66 15.65 -21.25
CA ALA A 17 30.86 14.59 -20.66
C ALA A 17 30.15 15.16 -19.42
N ALA A 18 28.89 15.56 -19.60
CA ALA A 18 28.02 15.90 -18.49
C ALA A 18 27.78 14.63 -17.67
N SER A 19 28.46 14.52 -16.53
CA SER A 19 28.17 13.51 -15.51
C SER A 19 26.76 13.75 -14.99
N LEU A 20 25.80 12.94 -15.45
CA LEU A 20 24.51 12.81 -14.77
C LEU A 20 24.81 12.29 -13.35
N ALA A 21 24.78 13.19 -12.37
CA ALA A 21 24.62 12.79 -10.99
C ALA A 21 23.25 12.11 -10.90
N CYS A 22 23.26 10.78 -10.86
CA CYS A 22 22.10 10.01 -10.45
C CYS A 22 21.88 10.33 -8.98
N SER A 23 21.06 11.35 -8.69
CA SER A 23 20.51 11.54 -7.36
C SER A 23 19.76 10.26 -7.03
N SER A 24 20.34 9.45 -6.15
CA SER A 24 19.62 8.37 -5.51
C SER A 24 18.42 9.01 -4.81
N ILE A 25 17.25 8.90 -5.41
CA ILE A 25 15.98 9.13 -4.73
C ILE A 25 16.04 8.17 -3.55
N GLY A 26 16.23 8.71 -2.33
CA GLY A 26 16.16 7.91 -1.13
C GLY A 26 14.84 7.16 -1.15
N LEU A 27 14.89 5.84 -1.00
CA LEU A 27 13.70 5.02 -0.87
C LEU A 27 12.83 5.64 0.23
N ALA A 28 11.67 6.13 -0.16
CA ALA A 28 10.69 6.67 0.76
C ALA A 28 10.35 5.57 1.77
N SER A 29 10.54 5.87 3.06
CA SER A 29 10.22 5.05 4.24
C SER A 29 9.44 3.76 3.92
N ASP A 30 10.15 2.62 3.87
CA ASP A 30 9.72 1.33 3.29
C ASP A 30 8.58 0.60 4.04
N TRP A 31 7.75 1.28 4.83
CA TRP A 31 6.64 0.66 5.57
C TRP A 31 5.41 0.43 4.68
N ASN A 32 5.61 -0.20 3.53
CA ASN A 32 4.66 -0.30 2.43
C ASN A 32 3.53 -1.33 2.63
N GLN A 33 3.55 -2.11 3.72
CA GLN A 33 2.63 -3.22 3.96
C GLN A 33 2.44 -3.50 5.45
N PHE A 34 1.54 -4.43 5.78
CA PHE A 34 1.38 -4.92 7.15
C PHE A 34 2.71 -5.43 7.71
N ARG A 35 3.11 -4.91 8.88
CA ARG A 35 4.41 -5.16 9.52
C ARG A 35 5.63 -4.68 8.69
N GLY A 36 5.44 -3.75 7.76
CA GLY A 36 6.53 -3.08 7.07
C GLY A 36 7.32 -3.99 6.11
N PRO A 37 8.59 -3.63 5.79
CA PRO A 37 9.37 -4.28 4.76
C PRO A 37 9.48 -5.79 5.00
N ASN A 38 9.15 -6.58 3.97
CA ASN A 38 9.15 -8.04 4.00
C ASN A 38 8.27 -8.65 5.13
N GLY A 39 7.35 -7.87 5.72
CA GLY A 39 6.47 -8.31 6.80
C GLY A 39 7.19 -8.56 8.13
N SER A 40 8.42 -8.06 8.26
CA SER A 40 9.33 -8.38 9.37
C SER A 40 8.88 -7.76 10.71
N GLY A 41 8.23 -6.60 10.68
CA GLY A 41 7.97 -5.77 11.85
C GLY A 41 9.20 -5.01 12.34
N ILE A 42 10.25 -4.89 11.52
CA ILE A 42 11.53 -4.27 11.87
C ILE A 42 11.70 -2.97 11.09
N ALA A 43 12.04 -1.89 11.79
CA ALA A 43 12.39 -0.60 11.22
C ALA A 43 13.88 -0.30 11.47
N THR A 44 14.77 -0.86 10.64
CA THR A 44 16.23 -0.94 10.89
C THR A 44 16.89 0.42 11.17
N ASP A 45 16.53 1.46 10.41
CA ASP A 45 17.13 2.80 10.51
C ASP A 45 16.20 3.81 11.21
N SER A 46 15.18 3.32 11.91
CA SER A 46 14.26 4.18 12.63
C SER A 46 14.83 4.58 13.98
N HIS A 47 14.74 5.86 14.30
CA HIS A 47 15.15 6.43 15.58
C HIS A 47 13.95 7.11 16.25
N PRO A 48 12.92 6.34 16.65
CA PRO A 48 11.79 6.94 17.35
C PRO A 48 12.26 7.52 18.69
N PRO A 49 11.64 8.60 19.16
CA PRO A 49 11.96 9.13 20.48
C PRO A 49 11.64 8.08 21.55
N VAL A 50 12.54 7.92 22.53
CA VAL A 50 12.36 7.00 23.66
C VAL A 50 11.18 7.45 24.55
N TYR A 51 10.86 8.74 24.53
CA TYR A 51 9.75 9.33 25.26
C TYR A 51 8.82 10.05 24.30
N ILE A 52 7.54 9.73 24.36
CA ILE A 52 6.49 10.40 23.58
C ILE A 52 5.68 11.27 24.55
N ASP A 53 5.74 12.59 24.36
CA ASP A 53 4.86 13.53 25.06
C ASP A 53 3.52 13.61 24.31
N ALA A 54 2.50 12.94 24.84
CA ALA A 54 1.17 12.92 24.23
C ALA A 54 0.52 14.31 24.13
N GLN A 55 1.01 15.31 24.87
CA GLN A 55 0.55 16.70 24.77
C GLN A 55 1.21 17.47 23.63
N LYS A 56 2.23 16.89 22.98
CA LYS A 56 2.97 17.50 21.87
C LYS A 56 3.03 16.55 20.67
N PRO A 57 1.89 16.15 20.09
CA PRO A 57 1.90 15.36 18.88
C PRO A 57 2.52 16.18 17.73
N ALA A 58 3.21 15.51 16.79
CA ALA A 58 3.64 16.16 15.55
C ALA A 58 2.44 16.72 14.77
N TRP A 59 1.35 15.95 14.74
CA TRP A 59 0.04 16.33 14.26
C TRP A 59 -1.00 15.31 14.76
N LYS A 60 -2.28 15.65 14.66
CA LYS A 60 -3.40 14.75 14.97
C LYS A 60 -4.57 15.03 14.05
N THR A 61 -5.14 13.96 13.50
CA THR A 61 -6.27 14.03 12.57
C THR A 61 -7.37 13.11 13.05
N ASN A 62 -8.60 13.62 13.09
CA ASN A 62 -9.77 12.79 13.33
C ASN A 62 -10.09 12.04 12.03
N ILE A 63 -10.13 10.72 12.11
CA ILE A 63 -10.42 9.83 10.99
C ILE A 63 -11.58 8.91 11.35
N PRO A 64 -12.30 8.32 10.37
CA PRO A 64 -13.32 7.33 10.66
C PRO A 64 -12.72 6.06 11.28
N ASP A 65 -13.58 5.21 11.82
CA ASP A 65 -13.18 3.97 12.49
C ASP A 65 -12.55 2.95 11.52
N GLY A 66 -11.74 2.03 12.02
CA GLY A 66 -11.05 1.02 11.23
C GLY A 66 -9.90 0.37 11.99
N HIS A 67 -9.62 -0.91 11.70
CA HIS A 67 -8.60 -1.69 12.42
C HIS A 67 -7.34 -1.99 11.58
N SER A 68 -7.27 -1.52 10.33
CA SER A 68 -6.04 -1.66 9.54
C SER A 68 -4.85 -0.98 10.23
N SER A 69 -3.66 -1.52 10.03
CA SER A 69 -2.42 -0.80 10.34
C SER A 69 -2.14 0.28 9.30
N PRO A 70 -1.46 1.38 9.65
CA PRO A 70 -0.98 2.34 8.67
C PRO A 70 0.16 1.76 7.84
N ILE A 71 0.18 2.09 6.55
CA ILE A 71 1.34 1.93 5.67
C ILE A 71 1.82 3.29 5.17
N ILE A 72 3.04 3.34 4.66
CA ILE A 72 3.61 4.52 4.01
C ILE A 72 3.85 4.20 2.53
N ALA A 73 3.40 5.10 1.65
CA ALA A 73 3.70 5.09 0.23
C ALA A 73 4.02 6.52 -0.22
N ASP A 74 5.26 6.76 -0.66
CA ASP A 74 5.75 8.10 -0.95
C ASP A 74 5.56 9.05 0.26
N HIS A 75 4.78 10.12 0.12
CA HIS A 75 4.48 11.07 1.18
C HIS A 75 3.18 10.75 1.95
N LEU A 76 2.49 9.65 1.61
CA LEU A 76 1.18 9.30 2.13
C LEU A 76 1.26 8.27 3.25
N ILE A 77 0.45 8.46 4.29
CA ILE A 77 0.06 7.43 5.25
C ILE A 77 -1.32 6.92 4.85
N LEU A 78 -1.45 5.61 4.69
CA LEU A 78 -2.66 4.98 4.17
C LEU A 78 -3.26 4.01 5.19
N VAL A 79 -4.58 4.09 5.37
CA VAL A 79 -5.38 3.18 6.20
C VAL A 79 -6.71 2.87 5.52
N THR A 80 -7.37 1.79 5.92
CA THR A 80 -8.77 1.53 5.57
C THR A 80 -9.70 1.96 6.69
N PHE A 81 -10.90 2.40 6.33
CA PHE A 81 -11.89 2.87 7.28
C PHE A 81 -13.28 2.27 7.02
N GLN A 82 -14.15 2.36 8.03
CA GLN A 82 -15.58 2.14 7.96
C GLN A 82 -16.35 3.33 8.57
N SER A 83 -17.48 3.70 7.97
CA SER A 83 -18.40 4.72 8.50
C SER A 83 -19.79 4.54 7.89
N ASP A 84 -20.85 4.53 8.70
CA ASP A 84 -22.25 4.52 8.24
C ASP A 84 -22.56 3.51 7.09
N ASN A 85 -22.05 2.28 7.21
CA ASN A 85 -22.14 1.22 6.19
C ASN A 85 -21.32 1.44 4.90
N LYS A 86 -20.34 2.33 4.93
CA LYS A 86 -19.35 2.48 3.87
C LYS A 86 -18.02 1.95 4.36
N LEU A 87 -17.29 1.30 3.46
CA LEU A 87 -15.88 0.97 3.63
C LEU A 87 -15.08 1.87 2.70
N GLY A 88 -13.82 2.10 3.00
CA GLY A 88 -12.99 2.90 2.11
C GLY A 88 -11.54 2.98 2.52
N THR A 89 -10.79 3.74 1.74
CA THR A 89 -9.37 3.99 1.96
C THR A 89 -9.15 5.47 2.19
N LEU A 90 -8.29 5.79 3.15
CA LEU A 90 -7.94 7.14 3.53
C LEU A 90 -6.44 7.34 3.33
N ALA A 91 -6.07 8.45 2.71
CA ALA A 91 -4.68 8.90 2.60
C ALA A 91 -4.48 10.21 3.35
N LEU A 92 -3.47 10.20 4.21
CA LEU A 92 -3.04 11.34 4.99
C LEU A 92 -1.65 11.78 4.53
N ASN A 93 -1.40 13.07 4.48
CA ASN A 93 -0.05 13.59 4.29
C ASN A 93 0.81 13.25 5.52
N SER A 94 1.92 12.56 5.33
CA SER A 94 2.82 12.13 6.41
C SER A 94 3.42 13.29 7.22
N GLN A 95 3.57 14.48 6.62
CA GLN A 95 4.25 15.62 7.24
C GLN A 95 3.33 16.42 8.16
N ASN A 96 2.04 16.53 7.82
CA ASN A 96 1.10 17.42 8.52
C ASN A 96 -0.22 16.75 8.94
N GLY A 97 -0.47 15.51 8.54
CA GLY A 97 -1.67 14.76 8.89
C GLY A 97 -2.92 15.15 8.09
N ASN A 98 -2.83 16.07 7.13
CA ASN A 98 -3.99 16.48 6.34
C ASN A 98 -4.52 15.31 5.52
N ILE A 99 -5.85 15.22 5.38
CA ILE A 99 -6.47 14.26 4.47
C ILE A 99 -6.22 14.74 3.04
N GLU A 100 -5.41 14.01 2.29
CA GLU A 100 -5.16 14.27 0.86
C GLU A 100 -6.32 13.73 0.03
N TRP A 101 -6.80 12.54 0.36
CA TRP A 101 -8.02 11.99 -0.20
C TRP A 101 -8.65 10.93 0.69
N GLN A 102 -9.95 10.74 0.49
CA GLN A 102 -10.75 9.67 1.08
C GLN A 102 -11.62 9.05 -0.01
N LYS A 103 -11.57 7.73 -0.17
CA LYS A 103 -12.29 7.00 -1.22
C LYS A 103 -13.17 5.93 -0.64
N ASP A 104 -14.47 6.13 -0.78
CA ASP A 104 -15.46 5.09 -0.51
C ASP A 104 -15.28 3.94 -1.52
N ALA A 105 -15.28 2.71 -1.02
CA ALA A 105 -15.31 1.52 -1.84
C ALA A 105 -16.76 1.25 -2.29
N ASP A 106 -16.95 1.08 -3.60
CA ASP A 106 -18.24 0.71 -4.18
C ASP A 106 -18.56 -0.76 -3.89
N ILE A 107 -19.18 -0.98 -2.73
CA ILE A 107 -19.54 -2.29 -2.17
C ILE A 107 -21.04 -2.29 -1.83
N SER A 108 -21.80 -3.16 -2.49
CA SER A 108 -23.27 -3.21 -2.35
C SER A 108 -23.75 -4.08 -1.18
N LYS A 109 -22.90 -4.97 -0.68
CA LYS A 109 -23.25 -5.91 0.40
C LYS A 109 -22.10 -6.03 1.38
N LEU A 110 -22.39 -5.76 2.64
CA LEU A 110 -21.47 -5.96 3.75
C LEU A 110 -21.69 -7.33 4.39
N GLU A 111 -20.61 -7.97 4.80
CA GLU A 111 -20.66 -9.16 5.64
C GLU A 111 -20.95 -8.79 7.11
N LYS A 112 -21.27 -9.79 7.92
CA LYS A 112 -21.37 -9.62 9.38
C LYS A 112 -20.02 -9.97 9.99
N VAL A 113 -19.56 -9.16 10.92
CA VAL A 113 -18.33 -9.40 11.69
C VAL A 113 -18.65 -9.41 13.18
N HIS A 114 -17.78 -10.03 13.97
CA HIS A 114 -17.91 -9.99 15.43
C HIS A 114 -17.68 -8.55 15.95
N ALA A 115 -18.31 -8.19 17.08
CA ALA A 115 -18.24 -6.83 17.63
C ALA A 115 -16.83 -6.36 18.04
N ALA A 116 -15.87 -7.28 18.13
CA ALA A 116 -14.46 -6.98 18.39
C ALA A 116 -13.66 -6.69 17.11
N ASN A 117 -14.31 -6.71 15.94
CA ASN A 117 -13.68 -6.53 14.64
C ASN A 117 -14.40 -5.47 13.80
N THR A 118 -13.73 -4.99 12.76
CA THR A 118 -14.31 -4.08 11.78
C THR A 118 -14.27 -4.70 10.39
N LEU A 119 -15.09 -4.17 9.47
CA LEU A 119 -15.06 -4.55 8.06
C LEU A 119 -13.85 -3.95 7.31
N ALA A 120 -13.12 -3.05 7.96
CA ALA A 120 -11.95 -2.34 7.44
C ALA A 120 -10.68 -2.71 8.25
N SER A 121 -10.48 -4.01 8.46
CA SER A 121 -9.37 -4.54 9.27
C SER A 121 -8.15 -4.97 8.45
N SER A 122 -8.34 -5.16 7.15
CA SER A 122 -7.25 -5.56 6.25
C SER A 122 -6.36 -4.36 5.95
N THR A 123 -5.06 -4.50 6.19
CA THR A 123 -4.08 -3.45 5.94
C THR A 123 -3.77 -3.36 4.44
N PRO A 124 -3.74 -2.17 3.82
CA PRO A 124 -3.36 -2.05 2.41
C PRO A 124 -1.89 -2.41 2.18
N VAL A 125 -1.50 -2.56 0.92
CA VAL A 125 -0.11 -2.74 0.50
C VAL A 125 0.21 -1.87 -0.72
N SER A 126 1.44 -1.40 -0.86
CA SER A 126 1.86 -0.58 -2.01
C SER A 126 3.15 -1.08 -2.66
N ASP A 127 3.22 -0.95 -4.00
CA ASP A 127 4.42 -1.10 -4.82
C ASP A 127 5.11 0.26 -5.13
N SER A 128 4.79 1.29 -4.33
CA SER A 128 5.18 2.70 -4.51
C SER A 128 4.51 3.42 -5.69
N LYS A 129 3.68 2.77 -6.49
CA LYS A 129 2.92 3.40 -7.60
C LYS A 129 1.41 3.21 -7.45
N HIS A 130 1.04 2.08 -6.89
CA HIS A 130 -0.32 1.63 -6.67
C HIS A 130 -0.53 1.26 -5.21
N ILE A 131 -1.78 1.31 -4.81
CA ILE A 131 -2.25 0.96 -3.48
C ILE A 131 -3.29 -0.14 -3.65
N TYR A 132 -2.98 -1.31 -3.11
CA TYR A 132 -3.83 -2.49 -3.17
C TYR A 132 -4.55 -2.66 -1.83
N VAL A 133 -5.86 -2.72 -1.90
CA VAL A 133 -6.73 -2.76 -0.73
C VAL A 133 -7.65 -3.97 -0.85
N TYR A 134 -7.82 -4.70 0.25
CA TYR A 134 -8.73 -5.82 0.32
C TYR A 134 -9.86 -5.53 1.31
N PHE A 135 -11.10 -5.73 0.87
CA PHE A 135 -12.27 -5.75 1.75
C PHE A 135 -12.93 -7.11 1.64
N GLY A 136 -13.05 -7.83 2.76
CA GLY A 136 -13.69 -9.15 2.81
C GLY A 136 -15.07 -9.19 2.13
N SER A 137 -15.85 -8.13 2.35
CA SER A 137 -17.18 -7.91 1.76
C SER A 137 -17.22 -7.83 0.22
N PHE A 138 -16.10 -7.64 -0.48
CA PHE A 138 -16.07 -7.53 -1.94
C PHE A 138 -14.91 -8.23 -2.63
N GLY A 139 -13.66 -8.01 -2.18
CA GLY A 139 -12.47 -8.32 -2.95
C GLY A 139 -11.45 -7.19 -2.95
N LEU A 140 -10.70 -7.11 -4.05
CA LEU A 140 -9.57 -6.21 -4.20
C LEU A 140 -9.92 -4.91 -4.92
N PHE A 141 -9.28 -3.84 -4.50
CA PHE A 141 -9.25 -2.54 -5.16
C PHE A 141 -7.80 -2.12 -5.39
N CYS A 142 -7.54 -1.42 -6.48
CA CYS A 142 -6.26 -0.83 -6.80
C CYS A 142 -6.45 0.65 -7.12
N TYR A 143 -5.74 1.51 -6.38
CA TYR A 143 -5.71 2.95 -6.59
C TYR A 143 -4.30 3.39 -7.02
N ASP A 144 -4.20 4.52 -7.72
CA ASP A 144 -2.94 5.29 -7.79
C ASP A 144 -2.73 6.11 -6.51
N LEU A 145 -1.60 6.83 -6.42
CA LEU A 145 -1.27 7.65 -5.25
C LEU A 145 -2.21 8.87 -5.11
N GLU A 146 -2.86 9.28 -6.18
CA GLU A 146 -3.87 10.36 -6.22
C GLU A 146 -5.27 9.87 -5.80
N GLY A 147 -5.43 8.57 -5.52
CA GLY A 147 -6.67 7.94 -5.10
C GLY A 147 -7.65 7.66 -6.25
N SER A 148 -7.21 7.70 -7.50
CA SER A 148 -7.99 7.27 -8.66
C SER A 148 -8.06 5.75 -8.68
N LEU A 149 -9.27 5.20 -8.86
CA LEU A 149 -9.45 3.76 -9.00
C LEU A 149 -8.91 3.29 -10.35
N ILE A 150 -7.90 2.42 -10.34
CA ILE A 150 -7.31 1.82 -11.54
C ILE A 150 -8.08 0.56 -11.94
N TRP A 151 -8.36 -0.32 -10.98
CA TRP A 151 -9.18 -1.52 -11.18
C TRP A 151 -9.77 -2.04 -9.86
N LYS A 152 -10.80 -2.88 -9.97
CA LYS A 152 -11.33 -3.66 -8.84
C LYS A 152 -11.59 -5.10 -9.28
N LYS A 153 -11.40 -6.05 -8.35
CA LYS A 153 -11.57 -7.49 -8.60
C LYS A 153 -12.42 -8.11 -7.51
N ALA A 154 -13.61 -8.56 -7.89
CA ALA A 154 -14.50 -9.27 -6.99
C ALA A 154 -13.90 -10.61 -6.57
N ILE A 155 -13.97 -10.90 -5.27
CA ILE A 155 -13.59 -12.16 -4.65
C ILE A 155 -14.75 -12.51 -3.72
N SER A 156 -15.30 -13.72 -3.86
CA SER A 156 -16.38 -14.14 -2.97
C SER A 156 -15.94 -14.05 -1.51
N PRO A 157 -16.73 -13.39 -0.63
CA PRO A 157 -16.40 -13.28 0.79
C PRO A 157 -16.29 -14.68 1.40
N PRO A 158 -15.16 -15.00 2.05
CA PRO A 158 -15.07 -16.15 2.93
C PRO A 158 -16.13 -16.09 4.03
N GLN A 159 -16.66 -17.23 4.45
CA GLN A 159 -17.52 -17.25 5.63
C GLN A 159 -16.66 -17.32 6.88
N THR A 160 -16.79 -16.34 7.77
CA THR A 160 -16.03 -16.29 9.01
C THR A 160 -16.94 -15.92 10.17
N LEU A 161 -16.63 -16.43 11.37
CA LEU A 161 -17.33 -16.10 12.60
C LEU A 161 -16.92 -14.71 13.11
N TYR A 162 -15.63 -14.38 12.97
CA TYR A 162 -15.03 -13.17 13.56
C TYR A 162 -14.81 -12.02 12.58
N GLY A 163 -15.00 -12.23 11.29
CA GLY A 163 -14.63 -11.27 10.25
C GLY A 163 -13.22 -11.50 9.71
N ILE A 164 -12.87 -10.73 8.69
CA ILE A 164 -11.66 -10.92 7.90
C ILE A 164 -10.64 -9.84 8.24
N SER A 165 -9.39 -10.27 8.47
CA SER A 165 -8.26 -9.37 8.76
C SER A 165 -7.01 -9.70 7.93
N THR A 166 -7.12 -10.59 6.94
CA THR A 166 -6.02 -10.89 6.01
C THR A 166 -5.63 -9.63 5.26
N SER A 167 -4.34 -9.29 5.30
CA SER A 167 -3.80 -8.20 4.48
C SER A 167 -3.13 -8.75 3.22
N PRO A 168 -3.30 -8.13 2.04
CA PRO A 168 -2.58 -8.50 0.83
C PRO A 168 -1.06 -8.40 1.01
N ILE A 169 -0.34 -9.31 0.36
CA ILE A 169 1.12 -9.32 0.30
C ILE A 169 1.55 -9.18 -1.16
N LEU A 170 2.47 -8.26 -1.41
CA LEU A 170 3.12 -8.13 -2.71
C LEU A 170 4.42 -8.91 -2.75
N PHE A 171 4.63 -9.64 -3.85
CA PHE A 171 5.91 -10.20 -4.20
C PHE A 171 6.13 -10.09 -5.70
N GLU A 172 7.16 -9.34 -6.10
CA GLU A 172 7.43 -8.97 -7.48
C GLU A 172 6.20 -8.34 -8.18
N LYS A 173 5.54 -9.09 -9.07
CA LYS A 173 4.35 -8.66 -9.82
C LYS A 173 3.08 -9.36 -9.38
N SER A 174 3.13 -10.14 -8.30
CA SER A 174 2.03 -10.95 -7.82
C SER A 174 1.49 -10.42 -6.50
N LEU A 175 0.16 -10.37 -6.41
CA LEU A 175 -0.54 -10.01 -5.19
C LEU A 175 -1.16 -11.26 -4.58
N SER A 176 -0.73 -11.65 -3.38
CA SER A 176 -1.17 -12.85 -2.69
C SER A 176 -2.10 -12.54 -1.50
N LEU A 177 -3.09 -13.40 -1.27
CA LEU A 177 -4.01 -13.36 -0.14
C LEU A 177 -4.22 -14.76 0.44
N VAL A 178 -4.32 -14.82 1.77
CA VAL A 178 -4.83 -16.00 2.48
C VAL A 178 -6.31 -15.79 2.79
N LEU A 179 -7.17 -16.64 2.24
CA LEU A 179 -8.60 -16.58 2.47
C LEU A 179 -8.99 -17.72 3.39
N ASP A 180 -9.16 -17.41 4.67
CA ASP A 180 -9.65 -18.34 5.68
C ASP A 180 -11.18 -18.36 5.68
N ASP A 181 -11.75 -19.56 5.63
CA ASP A 181 -13.19 -19.79 5.62
C ASP A 181 -13.53 -20.84 6.67
N ASP A 182 -14.32 -20.46 7.67
CA ASP A 182 -14.73 -21.30 8.79
C ASP A 182 -15.70 -22.41 8.38
N ARG A 183 -16.16 -22.45 7.11
CA ARG A 183 -16.90 -23.61 6.62
C ARG A 183 -15.99 -24.81 6.58
N ASN A 184 -16.46 -25.85 7.23
CA ASN A 184 -15.90 -27.17 7.10
C ASN A 184 -15.87 -27.65 5.64
N LEU A 185 -14.81 -28.38 5.28
CA LEU A 185 -14.84 -29.24 4.10
C LEU A 185 -15.95 -30.30 4.26
N PRO A 186 -16.56 -30.78 3.16
CA PRO A 186 -17.51 -31.89 3.25
C PRO A 186 -16.84 -33.06 3.98
N ASP A 187 -17.53 -33.65 4.95
CA ASP A 187 -17.06 -34.78 5.75
C ASP A 187 -15.79 -34.53 6.59
N SER A 188 -15.49 -33.27 6.91
CA SER A 188 -14.32 -32.88 7.72
C SER A 188 -14.70 -31.86 8.79
N GLN A 189 -13.92 -31.80 9.87
CA GLN A 189 -13.98 -30.75 10.90
C GLN A 189 -12.99 -29.61 10.60
N LEU A 190 -12.27 -29.68 9.47
CA LEU A 190 -11.29 -28.68 9.08
C LEU A 190 -11.92 -27.59 8.23
N SER A 191 -11.58 -26.34 8.57
CA SER A 191 -11.91 -25.13 7.80
C SER A 191 -11.32 -25.16 6.39
N ARG A 192 -11.84 -24.31 5.52
CA ARG A 192 -11.40 -24.15 4.13
C ARG A 192 -10.51 -22.92 3.99
N SER A 193 -9.21 -23.07 4.16
CA SER A 193 -8.26 -22.01 3.83
C SER A 193 -7.72 -22.18 2.40
N ARG A 194 -7.54 -21.08 1.68
CA ARG A 194 -6.85 -21.07 0.38
C ARG A 194 -5.93 -19.88 0.23
N VAL A 195 -4.82 -20.09 -0.48
CA VAL A 195 -3.97 -19.00 -0.95
C VAL A 195 -4.39 -18.68 -2.38
N VAL A 196 -4.63 -17.40 -2.66
CA VAL A 196 -4.88 -16.91 -4.02
C VAL A 196 -3.80 -15.91 -4.40
N ALA A 197 -3.36 -15.95 -5.65
CA ALA A 197 -2.42 -15.00 -6.23
C ALA A 197 -3.01 -14.45 -7.53
N TYR A 198 -2.75 -13.18 -7.80
CA TYR A 198 -3.22 -12.45 -8.99
C TYR A 198 -2.08 -11.79 -9.73
#